data_AF-A0A0K1T056-F1
#
_entry.id   AF-A0A0K1T056-F1
#
_cell.length_a   1.000
_cell.length_b   1.000
_cell.length_c   1.000
_cell.angle_alpha   90.00
_cell.angle_beta   90.00
_cell.angle_gamma   90.00
#
_symmetry.space_group_name_H-M   'P 1'
#
loop_
_entity.id
_entity.type
_entity.pdbx_description
1 polymer ?
#
loop_
_entity_poly.entity_id
_entity_poly.type
_entity_poly.pdbx_seq_one_letter_code
_entity_poly.pdbx_strand_id
1 'polypeptide(L)'
;MDRRLNQFLEKNFNDGNTIFVRNAGANVNSLRNTLALLKKADEILLLPHTDCGAMGVVEKALKGEKLPAELEPLISPFRKYLGYTKAQLEKVNVEVQESALKGAVKAKVRSELIRTEELNAPASSDNVALVMPPSTRKYSEVISPDMMYRTYVIQTDNDGDIDVLIAKEFLKVRDVKRIS
;
A
#
# COMPACT_ATOMS: atom_id res chain seq x y z
N MET A 1 0.05 -2.32 -1.26
CA MET A 1 0.87 -3.29 -2.01
C MET A 1 0.55 -4.77 -1.72
N ASP A 2 -0.40 -5.08 -0.82
CA ASP A 2 -0.63 -6.44 -0.34
C ASP A 2 -1.05 -7.43 -1.45
N ARG A 3 -0.45 -8.63 -1.43
CA ARG A 3 -0.69 -9.71 -2.42
C ARG A 3 -2.15 -10.16 -2.50
N ARG A 4 -2.92 -10.04 -1.41
CA ARG A 4 -4.32 -10.50 -1.34
C ARG A 4 -5.26 -9.60 -2.13
N LEU A 5 -4.84 -8.38 -2.44
CA LEU A 5 -5.66 -7.38 -3.12
C LEU A 5 -5.67 -7.54 -4.65
N ASN A 6 -4.74 -8.30 -5.24
CA ASN A 6 -4.53 -8.27 -6.70
C ASN A 6 -5.80 -8.65 -7.48
N GLN A 7 -6.42 -9.80 -7.18
CA GLN A 7 -7.65 -10.22 -7.87
C GLN A 7 -8.82 -9.30 -7.57
N PHE A 8 -8.96 -8.85 -6.31
CA PHE A 8 -10.02 -7.94 -5.90
C PHE A 8 -9.95 -6.60 -6.64
N LEU A 9 -8.77 -5.99 -6.69
CA LEU A 9 -8.57 -4.70 -7.36
C LEU A 9 -8.78 -4.81 -8.87
N GLU A 10 -8.28 -5.88 -9.50
CA GLU A 10 -8.49 -6.11 -10.92
C GLU A 10 -9.97 -6.26 -11.26
N LYS A 11 -10.70 -7.07 -10.49
CA LYS A 11 -12.12 -7.36 -10.77
C LYS A 11 -13.03 -6.16 -10.56
N ASN A 12 -12.76 -5.34 -9.54
CA ASN A 12 -13.70 -4.30 -9.10
C ASN A 12 -13.34 -2.89 -9.57
N PHE A 13 -12.09 -2.62 -9.90
CA PHE A 13 -11.61 -1.26 -10.19
C PHE A 13 -10.80 -1.14 -11.48
N ASN A 14 -10.29 -2.21 -12.05
CA ASN A 14 -9.50 -2.12 -13.29
C ASN A 14 -10.42 -2.11 -14.53
N ASP A 15 -10.96 -0.92 -14.80
CA ASP A 15 -11.88 -0.62 -15.90
C ASP A 15 -11.16 -0.04 -17.14
N GLY A 16 -9.83 0.00 -17.14
CA GLY A 16 -9.00 0.61 -18.17
C GLY A 16 -8.81 2.13 -18.03
N ASN A 17 -9.54 2.80 -17.13
CA ASN A 17 -9.42 4.23 -16.86
C ASN A 17 -8.81 4.52 -15.47
N THR A 18 -8.89 3.55 -14.56
CA THR A 18 -8.35 3.66 -13.21
C THR A 18 -6.84 3.44 -13.18
N ILE A 19 -6.10 4.44 -12.72
CA ILE A 19 -4.65 4.34 -12.50
C ILE A 19 -4.41 3.85 -11.08
N PHE A 20 -3.67 2.75 -10.93
CA PHE A 20 -3.32 2.21 -9.62
C PHE A 20 -2.04 2.80 -9.07
N VAL A 21 -2.12 3.29 -7.83
CA VAL A 21 -0.96 3.62 -6.98
C VAL A 21 -1.01 2.73 -5.74
N ARG A 22 0.06 1.98 -5.48
CA ARG A 22 0.10 0.97 -4.42
C ARG A 22 1.42 1.01 -3.68
N ASN A 23 1.36 1.21 -2.38
CA ASN A 23 2.52 1.20 -1.51
C ASN A 23 2.18 0.50 -0.18
N ALA A 24 3.12 0.49 0.76
CA ALA A 24 2.94 -0.02 2.10
C ALA A 24 2.03 0.93 2.90
N GLY A 25 0.95 0.39 3.47
CA GLY A 25 0.07 1.14 4.38
C GLY A 25 -0.81 2.20 3.72
N ALA A 26 -0.89 2.27 2.39
CA ALA A 26 -1.50 3.39 1.67
C ALA A 26 -0.88 4.75 2.09
N ASN A 27 0.44 4.73 2.33
CA ASN A 27 1.18 5.84 2.91
C ASN A 27 1.32 7.01 1.94
N VAL A 28 0.58 8.08 2.17
CA VAL A 28 0.57 9.27 1.30
C VAL A 28 1.89 10.03 1.41
N ASN A 29 2.52 10.01 2.58
CA ASN A 29 3.73 10.79 2.84
C ASN A 29 4.98 10.25 2.13
N SER A 30 4.95 9.02 1.61
CA SER A 30 6.03 8.49 0.77
C SER A 30 5.88 8.85 -0.71
N LEU A 31 4.74 9.38 -1.15
CA LEU A 31 4.41 9.55 -2.58
C LEU A 31 4.95 10.84 -3.20
N ARG A 32 6.20 11.23 -2.94
CA ARG A 32 6.73 12.55 -3.32
C ARG A 32 6.64 12.82 -4.81
N ASN A 33 7.13 11.90 -5.64
CA ASN A 33 7.10 12.04 -7.10
C ASN A 33 5.71 11.67 -7.65
N THR A 34 5.08 10.65 -7.08
CA THR A 34 3.75 10.17 -7.49
C THR A 34 2.65 11.23 -7.26
N LEU A 35 2.82 12.19 -6.35
CA LEU A 35 1.86 13.27 -6.10
C LEU A 35 1.54 14.10 -7.35
N ALA A 36 2.48 14.25 -8.29
CA ALA A 36 2.23 14.98 -9.53
C ALA A 36 1.16 14.30 -10.40
N LEU A 37 1.10 12.98 -10.38
CA LEU A 37 0.06 12.19 -11.02
C LEU A 37 -1.28 12.35 -10.29
N LEU A 38 -1.28 12.20 -8.96
CA LEU A 38 -2.49 12.30 -8.14
C LEU A 38 -3.19 13.66 -8.26
N LYS A 39 -2.42 14.75 -8.41
CA LYS A 39 -2.95 16.11 -8.60
C LYS A 39 -3.73 16.31 -9.91
N LYS A 40 -3.59 15.40 -10.88
CA LYS A 40 -4.30 15.46 -12.16
C LYS A 40 -5.60 14.64 -12.17
N ALA A 41 -5.88 13.87 -11.13
CA ALA A 41 -7.07 13.04 -11.05
C ALA A 41 -8.32 13.87 -10.73
N ASP A 42 -9.47 13.48 -11.28
CA ASP A 42 -10.78 14.03 -10.90
C ASP A 42 -11.26 13.49 -9.55
N GLU A 43 -11.06 12.18 -9.35
CA GLU A 43 -11.41 11.45 -8.13
C GLU A 43 -10.28 10.50 -7.72
N ILE A 44 -10.06 10.39 -6.41
CA ILE A 44 -9.13 9.43 -5.80
C ILE A 44 -9.90 8.59 -4.79
N LEU A 45 -9.82 7.26 -4.97
CA LEU A 45 -10.32 6.28 -4.01
C LEU A 45 -9.14 5.71 -3.21
N LEU A 46 -9.10 6.03 -1.92
CA LEU A 46 -8.11 5.53 -0.97
C LEU A 46 -8.58 4.20 -0.37
N LEU A 47 -7.78 3.15 -0.52
CA LEU A 47 -8.14 1.78 -0.12
C LEU A 47 -7.12 1.15 0.84
N PRO A 48 -7.06 1.55 2.12
CA PRO A 48 -6.32 0.83 3.15
C PRO A 48 -7.02 -0.50 3.44
N HIS A 49 -6.36 -1.39 4.17
CA HIS A 49 -6.91 -2.72 4.43
C HIS A 49 -6.57 -3.25 5.83
N THR A 50 -7.37 -4.18 6.33
CA THR A 50 -7.11 -4.93 7.57
C THR A 50 -5.93 -5.88 7.41
N ASP A 51 -5.37 -6.35 8.53
CA ASP A 51 -4.19 -7.20 8.56
C ASP A 51 -3.02 -6.63 7.71
N CYS A 52 -2.82 -5.32 7.83
CA CYS A 52 -1.82 -4.59 7.09
C CYS A 52 -0.45 -4.75 7.77
N GLY A 53 0.49 -5.37 7.07
CA GLY A 53 1.85 -5.52 7.57
C GLY A 53 2.53 -4.19 7.92
N ALA A 54 2.25 -3.12 7.16
CA ALA A 54 2.79 -1.79 7.44
C ALA A 54 2.30 -1.21 8.77
N MET A 55 1.05 -1.48 9.16
CA MET A 55 0.54 -1.06 10.48
C MET A 55 1.18 -1.86 11.61
N GLY A 56 1.63 -3.09 11.37
CA GLY A 56 2.50 -3.83 12.29
C GLY A 56 3.87 -3.17 12.47
N VAL A 57 4.46 -2.63 11.40
CA VAL A 57 5.70 -1.85 11.46
C VAL A 57 5.51 -0.57 12.29
N VAL A 58 4.41 0.14 12.06
CA VAL A 58 4.06 1.33 12.86
C VAL A 58 3.88 0.97 14.34
N GLU A 59 3.12 -0.10 14.64
CA GLU A 59 2.90 -0.55 16.02
C GLU A 59 4.23 -0.81 16.75
N LYS A 60 5.16 -1.52 16.10
CA LYS A 60 6.51 -1.78 16.63
C LYS A 60 7.25 -0.49 16.95
N ALA A 61 7.24 0.47 16.02
CA ALA A 61 7.88 1.77 16.21
C ALA A 61 7.29 2.55 17.40
N LEU A 62 5.96 2.52 17.54
CA LEU A 62 5.26 3.19 18.63
C LEU A 62 5.47 2.49 19.99
N LYS A 63 5.86 1.22 20.00
CA LYS A 63 6.30 0.48 21.19
C LYS A 63 7.78 0.69 21.52
N GLY A 64 8.49 1.52 20.75
CA GLY A 64 9.89 1.86 20.99
C GLY A 64 10.91 0.93 20.32
N GLU A 65 10.48 0.03 19.44
CA GLU A 65 11.41 -0.76 18.62
C GLU A 65 12.22 0.19 17.71
N LYS A 66 13.55 0.02 17.70
CA LYS A 66 14.43 0.83 16.84
C LYS A 66 14.32 0.32 15.40
N LEU A 67 13.74 1.15 14.53
CA LEU A 67 13.55 0.87 13.12
C LEU A 67 14.42 1.77 12.23
N PRO A 68 14.68 1.39 10.97
CA PRO A 68 15.39 2.25 10.01
C PRO A 68 14.74 3.64 9.86
N ALA A 69 15.56 4.68 9.76
CA ALA A 69 15.10 6.08 9.72
C ALA A 69 14.30 6.38 8.44
N GLU A 70 14.56 5.64 7.37
CA GLU A 70 13.85 5.68 6.09
C GLU A 70 12.35 5.38 6.24
N LEU A 71 11.94 4.71 7.32
CA LEU A 71 10.53 4.42 7.61
C LEU A 71 9.78 5.58 8.27
N GLU A 72 10.44 6.68 8.63
CA GLU A 72 9.80 7.81 9.31
C GLU A 72 8.62 8.44 8.53
N PRO A 73 8.61 8.51 7.19
CA PRO A 73 7.42 8.95 6.45
C PRO A 73 6.19 8.06 6.71
N LEU A 74 6.37 6.76 6.97
CA LEU A 74 5.29 5.85 7.35
C LEU A 74 4.89 6.03 8.82
N ILE A 75 5.86 6.25 9.71
CA ILE A 75 5.65 6.21 11.17
C ILE A 75 5.15 7.55 11.72
N SER A 76 5.73 8.66 11.27
CA SER A 76 5.49 10.00 11.82
C SER A 76 4.00 10.40 11.92
N PRO A 77 3.11 10.05 10.96
CA PRO A 77 1.69 10.40 11.06
C PRO A 77 0.97 9.76 12.25
N PHE A 78 1.54 8.67 12.78
CA PHE A 78 0.92 7.87 13.82
C PHE A 78 1.46 8.13 15.22
N ARG A 79 2.44 9.03 15.38
CA ARG A 79 3.11 9.30 16.67
C ARG A 79 2.13 9.73 17.78
N LYS A 80 0.99 10.33 17.44
CA LYS A 80 -0.06 10.70 18.41
C LYS A 80 -0.89 9.52 18.93
N TYR A 81 -0.77 8.33 18.33
CA TYR A 81 -1.50 7.11 18.70
C TYR A 81 -0.64 6.12 19.50
N LEU A 82 0.26 6.63 20.36
CA LEU A 82 1.05 5.78 21.25
C LEU A 82 0.13 4.86 22.07
N GLY A 83 0.53 3.58 22.17
CA GLY A 83 -0.26 2.55 22.85
C GLY A 83 -1.37 1.90 22.02
N TYR A 84 -1.61 2.35 20.79
CA TYR A 84 -2.57 1.68 19.90
C TYR A 84 -2.02 0.34 19.40
N THR A 85 -2.90 -0.65 19.33
CA THR A 85 -2.63 -1.95 18.69
C THR A 85 -2.64 -1.84 17.17
N LYS A 86 -2.06 -2.81 16.46
CA LYS A 86 -2.14 -2.90 14.98
C LYS A 86 -3.57 -2.73 14.46
N ALA A 87 -4.54 -3.44 15.04
CA ALA A 87 -5.93 -3.37 14.60
C ALA A 87 -6.57 -1.98 14.83
N GLN A 88 -6.17 -1.25 15.87
CA GLN A 88 -6.60 0.13 16.08
C GLN A 88 -5.91 1.08 15.09
N LEU A 89 -4.62 0.87 14.81
CA LEU A 89 -3.87 1.62 13.81
C LEU A 89 -4.46 1.47 12.41
N GLU A 90 -4.86 0.26 12.02
CA GLU A 90 -5.54 0.01 10.73
C GLU A 90 -6.84 0.80 10.57
N LYS A 91 -7.61 0.97 11.66
CA LYS A 91 -8.84 1.78 11.64
C LYS A 91 -8.54 3.26 11.46
N VAL A 92 -7.59 3.80 12.23
CA VAL A 92 -7.24 5.24 12.12
C VAL A 92 -6.42 5.54 10.87
N ASN A 93 -5.77 4.55 10.24
CA ASN A 93 -5.02 4.72 8.99
C ASN A 93 -5.91 5.29 7.88
N VAL A 94 -7.19 4.91 7.84
CA VAL A 94 -8.14 5.47 6.86
C VAL A 94 -8.21 6.99 6.99
N GLU A 95 -8.51 7.48 8.20
CA GLU A 95 -8.64 8.91 8.48
C GLU A 95 -7.31 9.66 8.28
N VAL A 96 -6.20 9.07 8.73
CA VAL A 96 -4.86 9.67 8.64
C VAL A 96 -4.46 9.88 7.19
N GLN A 97 -4.59 8.85 6.35
CA GLN A 97 -4.19 8.94 4.94
C GLN A 97 -5.19 9.75 4.11
N GLU A 98 -6.49 9.68 4.43
CA GLU A 98 -7.50 10.49 3.75
C GLU A 98 -7.25 11.98 4.00
N SER A 99 -6.95 12.35 5.24
CA SER A 99 -6.61 13.73 5.62
C SER A 99 -5.34 14.21 4.91
N ALA A 100 -4.31 13.35 4.83
CA ALA A 100 -3.09 13.67 4.10
C ALA A 100 -3.35 13.88 2.60
N LEU A 101 -4.15 13.02 1.96
CA LEU A 101 -4.53 13.19 0.55
C LEU A 101 -5.32 14.47 0.32
N LYS A 102 -6.35 14.74 1.12
CA LYS A 102 -7.16 15.95 1.02
C LYS A 102 -6.32 17.24 1.16
N GLY A 103 -5.25 17.20 1.95
CA GLY A 103 -4.30 18.31 2.04
C GLY A 103 -3.35 18.44 0.84
N ALA A 104 -3.14 17.38 0.07
CA ALA A 104 -2.15 17.32 -1.00
C ALA A 104 -2.73 17.48 -2.43
N VAL A 105 -4.02 17.22 -2.61
CA VAL A 105 -4.70 17.25 -3.93
C VAL A 105 -5.99 18.09 -3.90
N LYS A 106 -6.46 18.49 -5.08
CA LYS A 106 -7.80 19.12 -5.27
C LYS A 106 -8.90 18.12 -5.67
N ALA A 107 -8.51 16.89 -6.03
CA ALA A 107 -9.42 15.85 -6.46
C ALA A 107 -10.46 15.52 -5.38
N LYS A 108 -11.61 15.00 -5.79
CA LYS A 108 -12.55 14.41 -4.83
C LYS A 108 -11.91 13.18 -4.20
N VAL A 109 -11.79 13.15 -2.88
CA VAL A 109 -11.22 12.00 -2.16
C VAL A 109 -12.34 11.22 -1.47
N ARG A 110 -12.37 9.90 -1.72
CA ARG A 110 -13.17 8.93 -0.97
C ARG A 110 -12.25 7.88 -0.37
N SER A 111 -12.68 7.26 0.72
CA SER A 111 -11.90 6.20 1.37
C SER A 111 -12.78 5.04 1.80
N GLU A 112 -12.25 3.83 1.69
CA GLU A 112 -12.90 2.61 2.16
C GLU A 112 -11.85 1.66 2.75
N LEU A 113 -12.18 1.05 3.91
CA LEU A 113 -11.33 0.03 4.51
C LEU A 113 -11.68 -1.35 3.95
N ILE A 114 -10.74 -1.96 3.23
CA ILE A 114 -10.89 -3.32 2.73
C ILE A 114 -10.66 -4.32 3.86
N ARG A 115 -11.60 -5.26 4.04
CA ARG A 115 -11.46 -6.39 4.96
C ARG A 115 -10.79 -7.56 4.25
N THR A 116 -9.49 -7.74 4.49
CA THR A 116 -8.71 -8.79 3.81
C THR A 116 -9.17 -10.21 4.14
N GLU A 117 -9.77 -10.41 5.31
CA GLU A 117 -10.38 -11.67 5.72
C GLU A 117 -11.55 -12.09 4.81
N GLU A 118 -12.25 -11.14 4.19
CA GLU A 118 -13.38 -11.40 3.28
C GLU A 118 -12.92 -11.78 1.86
N LEU A 119 -11.63 -11.56 1.55
CA LEU A 119 -11.08 -11.83 0.22
C LEU A 119 -10.74 -13.30 -0.01
N ASN A 120 -10.77 -14.13 1.04
CA ASN A 120 -10.49 -15.58 0.99
C ASN A 120 -9.18 -15.94 0.25
N ALA A 121 -8.19 -15.05 0.31
CA ALA A 121 -6.92 -15.25 -0.37
C ALA A 121 -6.12 -16.39 0.30
N PRO A 122 -5.56 -17.34 -0.48
CA PRO A 122 -4.81 -18.46 0.07
C PRO A 122 -3.57 -17.99 0.84
N ALA A 123 -3.15 -18.79 1.82
CA ALA A 123 -1.87 -18.61 2.48
C ALA A 123 -0.72 -18.73 1.47
N SER A 124 0.36 -17.98 1.70
CA SER A 124 1.57 -18.08 0.90
C SER A 124 2.81 -17.89 1.76
N SER A 125 3.83 -18.71 1.49
CA SER A 125 5.14 -18.69 2.15
C SER A 125 6.28 -18.29 1.21
N ASP A 126 6.00 -18.13 -0.07
CA ASP A 126 6.99 -17.86 -1.12
C ASP A 126 6.59 -16.59 -1.88
N ASN A 127 6.70 -15.48 -1.16
CA ASN A 127 6.25 -14.17 -1.61
C ASN A 127 7.33 -13.45 -2.43
N VAL A 128 6.89 -12.76 -3.46
CA VAL A 128 7.72 -11.89 -4.30
C VAL A 128 7.13 -10.47 -4.29
N ALA A 129 7.92 -9.48 -4.67
CA ALA A 129 7.42 -8.14 -4.98
C ALA A 129 7.64 -7.79 -6.44
N LEU A 130 6.66 -7.09 -7.01
CA LEU A 130 6.73 -6.47 -8.31
C LEU A 130 6.64 -4.95 -8.13
N VAL A 131 7.69 -4.24 -8.54
CA VAL A 131 7.72 -2.79 -8.63
C VAL A 131 7.46 -2.38 -10.07
N MET A 132 6.49 -1.50 -10.29
CA MET A 132 6.15 -1.00 -11.62
C MET A 132 5.63 0.43 -11.51
N PRO A 133 5.66 1.23 -12.60
CA PRO A 133 5.07 2.56 -12.57
C PRO A 133 3.53 2.50 -12.39
N PRO A 134 2.92 3.58 -11.88
CA PRO A 134 1.47 3.72 -11.89
C PRO A 134 0.92 3.56 -13.31
N SER A 135 -0.10 2.72 -13.48
CA SER A 135 -0.69 2.46 -14.80
C SER A 135 -2.12 1.92 -14.67
N THR A 136 -2.79 1.80 -15.81
CA THR A 136 -4.11 1.18 -15.97
C THR A 136 -4.03 -0.31 -16.31
N ARG A 137 -2.83 -0.88 -16.44
CA ARG A 137 -2.63 -2.29 -16.85
C ARG A 137 -3.30 -3.25 -15.87
N LYS A 138 -3.93 -4.31 -16.39
CA LYS A 138 -4.42 -5.41 -15.56
C LYS A 138 -3.25 -6.16 -14.94
N TYR A 139 -3.42 -6.64 -13.72
CA TYR A 139 -2.38 -7.44 -13.08
C TYR A 139 -2.18 -8.76 -13.81
N SER A 140 -3.25 -9.34 -14.37
CA SER A 140 -3.18 -10.53 -15.24
C SER A 140 -2.33 -10.35 -16.50
N GLU A 141 -2.01 -9.12 -16.93
CA GLU A 141 -1.08 -8.86 -18.04
C GLU A 141 0.40 -8.92 -17.61
N VAL A 142 0.70 -8.84 -16.32
CA VAL A 142 2.06 -8.73 -15.77
C VAL A 142 2.41 -9.77 -14.72
N ILE A 143 1.39 -10.43 -14.16
CA ILE A 143 1.51 -11.44 -13.10
C ILE A 143 0.76 -12.68 -13.60
N SER A 144 1.45 -13.82 -13.61
CA SER A 144 0.83 -15.08 -13.99
C SER A 144 -0.26 -15.49 -12.96
N PRO A 145 -1.31 -16.22 -13.37
CA PRO A 145 -2.42 -16.57 -12.48
C PRO A 145 -2.01 -17.24 -11.16
N ASP A 146 -1.00 -18.11 -11.20
CA ASP A 146 -0.43 -18.80 -10.03
C ASP A 146 0.35 -17.87 -9.07
N MET A 147 0.79 -16.71 -9.56
CA MET A 147 1.55 -15.71 -8.80
C MET A 147 0.67 -14.57 -8.25
N MET A 148 -0.61 -14.50 -8.62
CA MET A 148 -1.55 -13.44 -8.21
C MET A 148 -1.64 -13.31 -6.69
N TYR A 149 -1.69 -14.42 -5.97
CA TYR A 149 -1.76 -14.42 -4.51
C TYR A 149 -0.39 -14.46 -3.82
N ARG A 150 0.71 -14.31 -4.56
CA ARG A 150 2.09 -14.39 -4.04
C ARG A 150 2.87 -13.10 -4.25
N THR A 151 2.35 -12.22 -5.10
CA THR A 151 3.04 -11.00 -5.55
C THR A 151 2.53 -9.79 -4.81
N TYR A 152 3.39 -9.17 -4.00
CA TYR A 152 3.16 -7.82 -3.50
C TYR A 152 3.42 -6.82 -4.64
N VAL A 153 2.44 -5.97 -4.96
CA VAL A 153 2.59 -5.01 -6.06
C VAL A 153 2.82 -3.61 -5.51
N ILE A 154 3.97 -3.05 -5.85
CA ILE A 154 4.39 -1.69 -5.52
C ILE A 154 4.25 -0.88 -6.81
N GLN A 155 3.33 0.07 -6.81
CA GLN A 155 3.02 0.93 -7.95
C GLN A 155 3.17 2.39 -7.57
N THR A 156 4.35 2.94 -7.79
CA THR A 156 4.70 4.31 -7.46
C THR A 156 5.73 4.83 -8.47
N ASP A 157 5.81 6.14 -8.66
CA ASP A 157 6.80 6.78 -9.51
C ASP A 157 8.09 7.00 -8.72
N ASN A 158 9.07 6.10 -8.85
CA ASN A 158 10.38 6.21 -8.18
C ASN A 158 10.36 6.42 -6.65
N ASP A 159 9.21 6.21 -5.99
CA ASP A 159 9.02 6.37 -4.53
C ASP A 159 9.11 5.03 -3.77
N GLY A 160 9.30 3.91 -4.49
CA GLY A 160 9.09 2.55 -3.97
C GLY A 160 10.14 1.99 -3.00
N ASP A 161 11.18 2.73 -2.64
CA ASP A 161 12.29 2.19 -1.84
C ASP A 161 11.88 1.82 -0.40
N ILE A 162 11.04 2.65 0.23
CA ILE A 162 10.45 2.34 1.54
C ILE A 162 9.59 1.08 1.45
N ASP A 163 8.85 0.93 0.36
CA ASP A 163 7.96 -0.22 0.16
C ASP A 163 8.74 -1.52 -0.06
N VAL A 164 9.84 -1.44 -0.82
CA VAL A 164 10.78 -2.54 -1.03
C VAL A 164 11.44 -2.95 0.30
N LEU A 165 11.86 -1.98 1.11
CA LEU A 165 12.39 -2.24 2.45
C LEU A 165 11.36 -2.98 3.32
N ILE A 166 10.13 -2.49 3.35
CA ILE A 166 9.05 -3.12 4.13
C ILE A 166 8.78 -4.55 3.64
N ALA A 167 8.72 -4.73 2.33
CA ALA A 167 8.50 -6.03 1.71
C ALA A 167 9.56 -7.07 2.13
N LYS A 168 10.84 -6.70 2.04
CA LYS A 168 11.96 -7.59 2.38
C LYS A 168 12.02 -7.89 3.88
N GLU A 169 12.06 -6.84 4.71
CA GLU A 169 12.39 -6.97 6.13
C GLU A 169 11.20 -7.44 6.99
N PHE A 170 9.97 -7.13 6.57
CA PHE A 170 8.79 -7.37 7.41
C PHE A 170 7.76 -8.33 6.79
N LEU A 171 7.77 -8.50 5.46
CA LEU A 171 6.78 -9.35 4.76
C LEU A 171 7.39 -10.64 4.17
N LYS A 172 8.67 -10.91 4.46
CA LYS A 172 9.39 -12.11 3.99
C LYS A 172 9.36 -12.26 2.47
N VAL A 173 9.41 -11.14 1.75
CA VAL A 173 9.55 -11.15 0.29
C VAL A 173 10.97 -11.55 -0.08
N ARG A 174 11.10 -12.61 -0.87
CA ARG A 174 12.40 -13.21 -1.24
C ARG A 174 13.03 -12.57 -2.46
N ASP A 175 12.21 -12.09 -3.38
CA ASP A 175 12.65 -11.51 -4.65
C ASP A 175 11.87 -10.24 -4.96
N VAL A 176 12.54 -9.28 -5.59
CA VAL A 176 11.96 -7.98 -5.99
C VAL A 176 12.27 -7.77 -7.46
N LYS A 177 11.22 -7.86 -8.29
CA LYS A 177 11.30 -7.60 -9.73
C LYS A 177 10.88 -6.18 -10.01
N ARG A 178 11.57 -5.52 -10.95
CA ARG A 178 11.23 -4.17 -11.42
C ARG A 178 10.86 -4.24 -12.88
N ILE A 179 9.73 -3.64 -13.26
CA ILE A 179 9.32 -3.45 -14.64
C ILE A 179 9.33 -1.95 -14.91
N SER A 180 10.01 -1.55 -15.98
CA SER A 180 10.05 -0.18 -16.52
C SER A 180 8.88 0.05 -17.47
#